data_AF-B0STD5-F1
#
_entry.id   AF-B0STD5-F1
#
_cell.length_a   1.000
_cell.length_b   1.000
_cell.length_c   1.000
_cell.angle_alpha   90.00
_cell.angle_beta   90.00
_cell.angle_gamma   90.00
#
_symmetry.space_group_name_H-M   'P 1'
#
loop_
_entity.id
_entity.type
_entity.pdbx_description
1 polymer ?
#
loop_
_entity_poly.entity_id
_entity_poly.type
_entity_poly.pdbx_seq_one_letter_code
_entity_poly.pdbx_strand_id
1 'polypeptide(L)'
;MKKYGILILLLFSVTVWDLSKNNFPKFGQKVTKTEAPKCQYMCEKIQNCLSEDQKKLQDPKLVQFACEILCTKQYQLFDGCSQSILTSCQSGEICIKNLTKGLF
;
A
#
# COMPACT_ATOMS: atom_id res chain seq x y z
N MET A 1 -15.32 21.77 40.76
CA MET A 1 -14.57 21.62 39.50
C MET A 1 -14.33 20.17 39.03
N LYS A 2 -14.84 19.11 39.71
CA LYS A 2 -14.64 17.71 39.27
C LYS A 2 -15.55 17.27 38.09
N LYS A 3 -16.70 17.92 37.89
CA LYS A 3 -17.70 17.52 36.87
C LYS A 3 -17.22 17.75 35.42
N TYR A 4 -16.32 18.70 35.21
CA TYR A 4 -15.75 18.99 33.88
C TYR A 4 -14.51 18.16 33.55
N GLY A 5 -13.89 17.50 34.52
CA GLY A 5 -12.69 16.68 34.30
C GLY A 5 -12.95 15.47 33.41
N ILE A 6 -14.09 14.81 33.59
CA ILE A 6 -14.55 13.71 32.73
C ILE A 6 -14.82 14.21 31.30
N LEU A 7 -15.37 15.41 31.16
CA LEU A 7 -15.67 16.00 29.86
C LEU A 7 -14.38 16.31 29.08
N ILE A 8 -13.38 16.87 29.77
CA ILE A 8 -12.06 17.15 29.20
C ILE A 8 -11.36 15.85 28.79
N LEU A 9 -11.45 14.80 29.61
CA LEU A 9 -10.85 13.50 29.31
C LEU A 9 -11.49 12.83 28.10
N LEU A 10 -12.81 12.95 27.94
CA LEU A 10 -13.54 12.51 26.74
C LEU A 10 -13.16 13.31 25.50
N LEU A 11 -13.01 14.63 25.61
CA LEU A 11 -12.51 15.47 24.52
C LEU A 11 -11.09 15.08 24.11
N PHE A 12 -10.23 14.75 25.06
CA PHE A 12 -8.87 14.31 24.79
C PHE A 12 -8.83 12.94 24.11
N SER A 13 -9.67 11.98 24.53
CA SER A 13 -9.71 10.66 23.88
C SER A 13 -10.27 10.74 22.46
N VAL A 14 -11.29 11.55 22.22
CA VAL A 14 -11.86 11.75 20.87
C VAL A 14 -10.87 12.45 19.95
N THR A 15 -10.14 13.46 20.43
CA THR A 15 -9.12 14.15 19.62
C THR A 15 -7.92 13.25 19.31
N VAL A 16 -7.44 12.47 20.28
CA VAL A 16 -6.38 11.47 20.03
C VAL A 16 -6.85 10.40 19.04
N TRP A 17 -8.11 9.96 19.13
CA TRP A 17 -8.69 9.01 18.18
C TRP A 17 -8.83 9.59 16.77
N ASP A 18 -9.27 10.84 16.64
CA ASP A 18 -9.40 11.53 15.36
C ASP A 18 -8.04 11.74 14.68
N LEU A 19 -7.03 12.15 15.46
CA LEU A 19 -5.65 12.25 15.00
C LEU A 19 -5.06 10.89 14.62
N SER A 20 -5.37 9.83 15.38
CA SER A 20 -4.94 8.47 15.09
C SER A 20 -5.54 7.97 13.77
N LYS A 21 -6.85 8.19 13.54
CA LYS A 21 -7.51 7.81 12.28
C LYS A 21 -6.91 8.45 11.04
N ASN A 22 -6.43 9.70 11.15
CA ASN A 22 -5.80 10.39 10.03
C ASN A 22 -4.38 9.90 9.71
N ASN A 23 -3.75 9.12 10.59
CA ASN A 23 -2.43 8.53 10.37
C ASN A 23 -2.46 7.10 9.81
N PHE A 24 -3.65 6.49 9.65
CA PHE A 24 -3.73 5.18 9.00
C PHE A 24 -3.62 5.31 7.47
N PRO A 25 -2.92 4.38 6.79
CA PRO A 25 -2.89 4.34 5.33
C PRO A 25 -4.33 4.18 4.81
N LYS A 26 -4.77 5.15 4.01
CA LYS A 26 -6.13 5.20 3.46
C LYS A 26 -6.19 4.31 2.22
N PHE A 27 -6.76 3.12 2.38
CA PHE A 27 -7.05 2.23 1.26
C PHE A 27 -7.81 2.98 0.15
N GLY A 28 -7.35 2.88 -1.10
CA GLY A 28 -7.99 3.57 -2.22
C GLY A 28 -7.56 5.04 -2.43
N GLN A 29 -6.63 5.57 -1.65
CA GLN A 29 -6.02 6.87 -1.91
C GLN A 29 -5.08 6.78 -3.10
N LYS A 30 -5.33 7.61 -4.12
CA LYS A 30 -4.43 7.72 -5.28
C LYS A 30 -3.06 8.20 -4.82
N VAL A 31 -2.01 7.62 -5.40
CA VAL A 31 -0.64 8.08 -5.14
C VAL A 31 -0.51 9.57 -5.38
N THR A 32 0.27 10.25 -4.53
CA THR A 32 0.61 11.65 -4.74
C THR A 32 1.54 11.79 -5.96
N LYS A 33 1.64 13.00 -6.52
CA LYS A 33 2.52 13.28 -7.69
C LYS A 33 3.98 12.89 -7.46
N THR A 34 4.43 12.91 -6.21
CA THR A 34 5.78 12.54 -5.77
C THR A 34 6.02 11.04 -5.66
N GLU A 35 4.95 10.25 -5.49
CA GLU A 35 5.01 8.79 -5.30
C GLU A 35 4.62 8.03 -6.58
N ALA A 36 3.91 8.67 -7.50
CA ALA A 36 3.58 8.09 -8.81
C ALA A 36 4.81 7.54 -9.57
N PRO A 37 5.99 8.21 -9.60
CA PRO A 37 7.18 7.66 -10.26
C PRO A 37 7.71 6.40 -9.56
N LYS A 38 7.66 6.35 -8.23
CA LYS A 38 8.07 5.18 -7.45
C LYS A 38 7.15 3.99 -7.73
N CYS A 39 5.85 4.25 -7.83
CA CYS A 39 4.87 3.22 -8.14
C CYS A 39 5.07 2.63 -9.56
N GLN A 40 5.29 3.49 -10.55
CA GLN A 40 5.59 3.04 -11.92
C GLN A 40 6.85 2.19 -11.96
N TYR A 41 7.93 2.62 -11.29
CA TYR A 41 9.17 1.86 -11.20
C TYR A 41 8.99 0.51 -10.49
N MET A 42 8.23 0.48 -9.40
CA MET A 42 7.92 -0.76 -8.68
C MET A 42 7.14 -1.74 -9.57
N CYS A 43 6.18 -1.23 -10.35
CA CYS A 43 5.41 -2.05 -11.26
C CYS A 43 6.25 -2.63 -12.41
N GLU A 44 7.17 -1.83 -12.98
CA GLU A 44 8.12 -2.31 -13.98
C GLU A 44 9.02 -3.43 -13.42
N LYS A 45 9.46 -3.30 -12.16
CA LYS A 45 10.22 -4.37 -11.48
C LYS A 45 9.40 -5.64 -11.28
N ILE A 46 8.13 -5.51 -10.88
CA ILE A 46 7.23 -6.67 -10.73
C ILE A 46 7.01 -7.36 -12.09
N GLN A 47 6.85 -6.59 -13.17
CA GLN A 47 6.70 -7.16 -14.51
C GLN A 47 7.94 -7.98 -14.94
N ASN A 48 9.13 -7.55 -14.49
CA ASN A 48 10.38 -8.29 -14.71
C ASN A 48 10.52 -9.54 -13.82
N CYS A 49 9.67 -9.71 -12.81
CA CYS A 49 9.61 -10.92 -11.98
C CYS A 49 8.78 -12.05 -12.59
N LEU A 50 8.04 -11.78 -13.66
CA LEU A 50 7.27 -12.79 -14.38
C LEU A 50 8.20 -13.58 -15.31
N SER A 51 8.09 -14.91 -15.29
CA SER A 51 8.73 -15.79 -16.26
C SER A 51 8.21 -15.52 -17.68
N GLU A 52 9.01 -15.79 -18.71
CA GLU A 52 8.60 -15.59 -20.11
C GLU A 52 7.32 -16.37 -20.48
N ASP A 53 7.10 -17.55 -19.90
CA ASP A 53 5.87 -18.32 -20.08
C ASP A 53 4.66 -17.64 -19.43
N GLN A 54 4.85 -16.97 -18.28
CA GLN A 54 3.81 -16.20 -17.61
C GLN A 54 3.47 -14.91 -18.37
N LYS A 55 4.49 -14.26 -18.95
CA LYS A 55 4.29 -13.07 -19.80
C LYS A 55 3.52 -13.39 -21.07
N LYS A 56 3.76 -14.55 -21.70
CA LYS A 56 3.01 -15.01 -22.89
C LYS A 56 1.54 -15.30 -22.61
N LEU A 57 1.21 -15.71 -21.39
CA LEU A 57 -0.16 -16.00 -20.97
C LEU A 57 -0.93 -14.76 -20.53
N GLN A 58 -0.25 -13.64 -20.24
CA GLN A 58 -0.88 -12.41 -19.80
C GLN A 58 -1.11 -11.45 -20.98
N ASP A 59 -2.34 -10.97 -21.11
CA ASP A 59 -2.64 -9.87 -22.03
C ASP A 59 -1.88 -8.62 -21.56
N PRO A 60 -1.10 -7.94 -22.43
CA PRO A 60 -0.36 -6.73 -22.07
C PRO A 60 -1.25 -5.63 -21.48
N LYS A 61 -2.53 -5.56 -21.86
CA LYS A 61 -3.49 -4.62 -21.24
C LYS A 61 -3.81 -4.97 -19.79
N LEU A 62 -3.83 -6.26 -19.45
CA LEU A 62 -4.13 -6.72 -18.11
C LEU A 62 -3.00 -6.37 -17.14
N VAL A 63 -1.75 -6.42 -17.61
CA VAL A 63 -0.59 -5.93 -16.87
C VAL A 63 -0.68 -4.42 -16.63
N GLN A 64 -1.06 -3.65 -17.65
CA GLN A 64 -1.25 -2.20 -17.52
C GLN A 64 -2.35 -1.87 -16.50
N PHE A 65 -3.49 -2.57 -16.54
CA PHE A 65 -4.55 -2.39 -15.53
C PHE A 65 -4.11 -2.80 -14.13
N ALA A 66 -3.38 -3.90 -13.98
CA ALA A 66 -2.87 -4.33 -12.68
C ALA A 66 -1.93 -3.27 -12.08
N CYS A 67 -1.07 -2.68 -12.92
CA CYS A 67 -0.19 -1.58 -12.58
C CYS A 67 -0.96 -0.34 -12.11
N GLU A 68 -2.01 0.02 -12.85
CA GLU A 68 -2.84 1.18 -12.57
C GLU A 68 -3.67 0.99 -11.29
N ILE A 69 -4.20 -0.20 -11.05
CA ILE A 69 -4.89 -0.58 -9.81
C ILE A 69 -3.92 -0.54 -8.63
N LEU A 70 -2.71 -1.10 -8.81
CA LEU A 70 -1.69 -1.08 -7.79
C LEU A 70 -1.35 0.37 -7.39
N CYS A 71 -1.12 1.27 -8.35
CA CYS A 71 -0.86 2.66 -8.05
C CYS A 71 -2.08 3.40 -7.50
N THR A 72 -3.25 3.27 -8.08
CA THR A 72 -4.39 4.09 -7.67
C THR A 72 -5.10 3.60 -6.41
N LYS A 73 -4.98 2.32 -6.06
CA LYS A 73 -5.77 1.71 -4.97
C LYS A 73 -4.94 1.03 -3.88
N GLN A 74 -3.81 0.43 -4.24
CA GLN A 74 -3.10 -0.48 -3.34
C GLN A 74 -1.69 -0.02 -2.95
N TYR A 75 -1.19 1.09 -3.51
CA TYR A 75 0.19 1.54 -3.30
C TYR A 75 0.52 1.70 -1.82
N GLN A 76 -0.35 2.35 -1.05
CA GLN A 76 -0.14 2.55 0.39
C GLN A 76 -0.11 1.24 1.20
N LEU A 77 -0.75 0.18 0.70
CA LEU A 77 -0.71 -1.15 1.33
C LEU A 77 0.67 -1.79 1.13
N PHE A 78 1.28 -1.58 -0.04
CA PHE A 78 2.55 -2.20 -0.43
C PHE A 78 3.77 -1.28 -0.30
N ASP A 79 3.59 -0.01 0.09
CA ASP A 79 4.69 0.96 0.22
C ASP A 79 5.77 0.46 1.19
N GLY A 80 5.37 -0.21 2.27
CA GLY A 80 6.28 -0.87 3.22
C GLY A 80 7.10 -2.02 2.61
N CYS A 81 6.65 -2.61 1.51
CA CYS A 81 7.36 -3.64 0.75
C CYS A 81 8.07 -3.12 -0.50
N SER A 82 7.95 -1.82 -0.81
CA SER A 82 8.50 -1.23 -2.04
C SER A 82 10.00 -1.52 -2.18
N GLN A 83 10.78 -1.31 -1.13
CA GLN A 83 12.23 -1.58 -1.15
C GLN A 83 12.56 -3.05 -1.39
N SER A 84 11.81 -3.98 -0.78
CA SER A 84 11.99 -5.41 -0.98
C SER A 84 11.70 -5.81 -2.42
N ILE A 85 10.64 -5.26 -3.02
CA ILE A 85 10.26 -5.47 -4.43
C ILE A 85 11.34 -4.93 -5.37
N LEU A 86 11.91 -3.76 -5.07
CA LEU A 86 12.97 -3.15 -5.87
C LEU A 86 14.30 -3.91 -5.79
N THR A 87 14.54 -4.62 -4.68
CA THR A 87 15.79 -5.36 -4.43
C THR A 87 15.80 -6.72 -5.14
N SER A 88 14.74 -7.52 -4.97
CA SER A 88 14.61 -8.79 -5.70
C SER A 88 13.17 -9.30 -5.71
N CYS A 89 12.83 -10.08 -6.73
CA CYS A 89 11.51 -10.69 -6.87
C CYS A 89 11.14 -11.58 -5.67
N GLN A 90 12.08 -12.39 -5.20
CA GLN A 90 11.88 -13.29 -4.07
C GLN A 90 11.70 -12.52 -2.75
N SER A 91 12.48 -11.45 -2.54
CA SER A 91 12.34 -10.58 -1.36
C SER A 91 11.00 -9.85 -1.37
N GLY A 92 10.60 -9.31 -2.52
CA GLY A 92 9.30 -8.70 -2.73
C GLY A 92 8.15 -9.66 -2.44
N GLU A 93 8.20 -10.89 -2.98
CA GLU A 93 7.18 -11.91 -2.76
C GLU A 93 7.05 -12.28 -1.28
N ILE A 94 8.17 -12.50 -0.58
CA ILE A 94 8.17 -12.80 0.86
C ILE A 94 7.56 -11.64 1.65
N CYS A 95 7.91 -10.40 1.32
CA CYS A 95 7.37 -9.22 1.98
C CYS A 95 5.85 -9.11 1.79
N ILE A 96 5.39 -9.24 0.55
CA ILE A 96 3.96 -9.21 0.21
C ILE A 96 3.22 -10.32 0.96
N LYS A 97 3.72 -11.56 0.91
CA LYS A 97 3.11 -12.71 1.61
C LYS A 97 3.01 -12.50 3.12
N ASN A 98 4.02 -11.90 3.74
CA ASN A 98 3.99 -11.57 5.17
C ASN A 98 3.01 -10.45 5.48
N LEU A 99 2.92 -9.44 4.60
CA LEU A 99 2.03 -8.30 4.76
C LEU A 99 0.55 -8.69 4.53
N THR A 100 0.28 -9.63 3.63
CA THR A 100 -1.07 -10.14 3.35
C THR A 100 -1.43 -11.39 4.17
N LYS A 101 -0.57 -11.80 5.10
CA LYS A 101 -0.79 -13.02 5.91
C LYS A 101 -2.07 -12.88 6.74
N GLY A 102 -3.09 -13.66 6.39
CA GLY A 102 -4.40 -13.63 7.05
C GLY A 102 -5.44 -12.69 6.41
N LEU A 103 -5.10 -11.98 5.32
CA LEU A 103 -6.07 -11.29 4.47
C LEU A 103 -6.61 -12.18 3.34
N PHE A 104 -5.90 -13.25 3.02
CA PHE A 104 -6.23 -14.25 1.99
C PHE A 104 -5.88 -15.64 2.50
#